data_AF-H3GC90-F1
#
_entry.id   AF-H3GC90-F1
#
_cell.length_a   1.000
_cell.length_b   1.000
_cell.length_c   1.000
_cell.angle_alpha   90.00
_cell.angle_beta   90.00
_cell.angle_gamma   90.00
#
_symmetry.space_group_name_H-M   'P 1'
#
loop_
_entity.id
_entity.type
_entity.pdbx_description
1 polymer ?
#
loop_
_entity_poly.entity_id
_entity_poly.type
_entity_poly.pdbx_seq_one_letter_code
_entity_poly.pdbx_strand_id
1 'polypeptide(L)'
;MFSRLVSLAAIALLAAWSADAQNDGVLTFWGDSFFKGEKWQFHRTLDAQYCYNDNVGKPSSIKWKNQLKTGSFNGKAKIAFYTEHDCKGTCRSWFTTEKDFPVNLAIDRINDKIKSFMIWQTSKEPSVLVHDV
;
A
#
# COMPACT_ATOMS: atom_id res chain seq x y z
N MET A 1 -36.40 -30.45 54.42
CA MET A 1 -36.16 -31.27 53.21
C MET A 1 -35.39 -30.41 52.21
N PHE A 2 -34.18 -30.87 51.87
CA PHE A 2 -33.35 -30.56 50.70
C PHE A 2 -32.88 -29.09 50.44
N SER A 3 -31.58 -28.80 50.51
CA SER A 3 -30.55 -28.97 49.43
C SER A 3 -30.59 -27.75 48.48
N ARG A 4 -29.52 -27.08 48.03
CA ARG A 4 -28.08 -27.37 47.89
C ARG A 4 -27.31 -26.04 47.85
N LEU A 5 -26.07 -26.07 48.32
CA LEU A 5 -25.01 -25.19 47.86
C LEU A 5 -24.80 -25.43 46.36
N VAL A 6 -24.78 -24.37 45.54
CA VAL A 6 -24.17 -24.39 44.21
C VAL A 6 -23.34 -23.13 44.06
N SER A 7 -22.03 -23.29 44.16
CA SER A 7 -21.02 -22.30 43.82
C SER A 7 -21.08 -21.98 42.33
N LEU A 8 -20.97 -20.71 41.96
CA LEU A 8 -20.53 -20.32 40.63
C LEU A 8 -19.22 -19.54 40.75
N ALA A 9 -18.13 -20.21 40.36
CA ALA A 9 -16.83 -19.61 40.15
C ALA A 9 -16.91 -18.65 38.95
N ALA A 10 -16.62 -17.37 39.17
CA ALA A 10 -16.49 -16.39 38.10
C ALA A 10 -15.13 -16.59 37.41
N ILE A 11 -15.13 -17.28 36.27
CA ILE A 11 -13.94 -17.38 35.41
C ILE A 11 -13.88 -16.08 34.59
N ALA A 12 -13.03 -15.15 35.01
CA ALA A 12 -12.69 -13.98 34.22
C ALA A 12 -11.83 -14.42 33.02
N LEU A 13 -12.46 -14.64 31.86
CA LEU A 13 -11.77 -14.79 30.58
C LEU A 13 -11.20 -13.42 30.19
N LEU A 14 -9.94 -13.18 30.53
CA LEU A 14 -9.15 -12.13 29.89
C LEU A 14 -8.92 -12.55 28.44
N ALA A 15 -9.80 -12.11 27.54
CA ALA A 15 -9.51 -12.14 26.11
C ALA A 15 -8.34 -11.17 25.88
N ALA A 16 -7.12 -11.71 25.85
CA ALA A 16 -5.99 -10.99 25.31
C ALA A 16 -6.32 -10.73 23.84
N TRP A 17 -6.71 -9.50 23.53
CA TRP A 17 -6.72 -9.02 22.15
C TRP A 17 -5.25 -8.95 21.76
N SER A 18 -4.74 -10.03 21.17
CA SER A 18 -3.53 -9.96 20.38
C SER A 18 -3.79 -8.92 19.31
N ALA A 19 -3.18 -7.74 19.44
CA ALA A 19 -3.02 -6.88 18.29
C ALA A 19 -2.28 -7.73 17.26
N ASP A 20 -2.99 -8.23 16.25
CA ASP A 20 -2.36 -8.81 15.08
C ASP A 20 -1.28 -7.83 14.66
N ALA A 21 -0.03 -8.28 14.63
CA ALA A 21 1.06 -7.49 14.07
C ALA A 21 0.65 -7.21 12.63
N GLN A 22 0.15 -5.99 12.42
CA GLN A 22 -0.64 -5.62 11.28
C GLN A 22 0.22 -5.93 10.04
N ASN A 23 -0.31 -6.78 9.16
CA ASN A 23 0.32 -7.17 7.91
C ASN A 23 0.25 -6.00 6.92
N ASP A 24 0.75 -4.85 7.36
CA ASP A 24 0.58 -3.57 6.70
C ASP A 24 1.38 -3.58 5.40
N GLY A 25 0.71 -3.12 4.35
CA GLY A 25 1.37 -2.79 3.10
C GLY A 25 2.54 -1.85 3.36
N VAL A 26 3.64 -2.03 2.65
CA VAL A 26 4.78 -1.12 2.76
C VAL A 26 5.15 -0.64 1.37
N LEU A 27 5.24 0.68 1.19
CA LEU A 27 5.89 1.31 0.06
C LEU A 27 7.28 1.74 0.51
N THR A 28 8.32 1.29 -0.18
CA THR A 28 9.69 1.69 0.10
C THR A 28 10.24 2.43 -1.10
N PHE A 29 10.78 3.61 -0.85
CA PHE A 29 11.32 4.51 -1.85
C PHE A 29 12.81 4.73 -1.58
N TRP A 30 13.56 4.95 -2.65
CA TRP A 30 14.99 5.22 -2.62
C TRP A 30 15.33 6.43 -3.47
N GLY A 31 16.22 7.28 -2.96
CA GLY A 31 16.69 8.48 -3.66
C GLY A 31 17.50 8.16 -4.91
N ASP A 32 18.20 7.01 -4.92
CA ASP A 32 18.98 6.56 -6.07
C ASP A 32 18.35 5.36 -6.78
N SER A 33 18.84 5.09 -7.99
CA SER A 33 18.52 3.87 -8.73
C SER A 33 19.13 2.63 -8.06
N PHE A 34 18.60 1.46 -8.41
CA PHE A 34 18.99 0.14 -7.92
C PHE A 34 18.82 -0.04 -6.41
N PHE A 35 17.82 0.63 -5.82
CA PHE A 35 17.48 0.54 -4.39
C PHE A 35 18.62 1.01 -3.47
N LYS A 36 19.29 2.10 -3.84
CA LYS A 36 20.42 2.71 -3.13
C LYS A 36 20.08 4.11 -2.64
N GLY A 37 21.00 4.71 -1.89
CA GLY A 37 20.85 6.06 -1.36
C GLY A 37 19.89 6.12 -0.17
N GLU A 38 19.41 7.32 0.13
CA GLU A 38 18.43 7.55 1.18
C GLU A 38 17.18 6.70 0.96
N LYS A 39 16.68 6.07 2.03
CA LYS A 39 15.53 5.18 2.01
C LYS A 39 14.47 5.70 2.97
N TRP A 40 13.24 5.81 2.49
CA TRP A 40 12.07 6.13 3.32
C TRP A 40 10.91 5.19 3.01
N GLN A 41 10.02 5.03 3.98
CA GLN A 41 8.97 4.03 3.95
C GLN A 41 7.64 4.61 4.41
N PHE A 42 6.59 4.20 3.71
CA PHE A 42 5.20 4.42 4.11
C PHE A 42 4.61 3.06 4.48
N HIS A 43 4.24 2.89 5.75
CA HIS A 43 3.56 1.70 6.26
C HIS A 43 2.06 1.93 6.12
N ARG A 44 1.50 1.49 4.99
CA ARG A 44 0.09 1.62 4.63
C ARG A 44 -0.28 0.56 3.59
N THR A 45 -1.37 -0.16 3.84
CA THR A 45 -2.10 -0.90 2.80
C THR A 45 -2.96 0.06 2.00
N LEU A 46 -2.79 0.09 0.68
CA LEU A 46 -3.53 1.00 -0.19
C LEU A 46 -4.90 0.43 -0.57
N ASP A 47 -5.91 1.29 -0.56
CA ASP A 47 -7.23 0.97 -1.10
C ASP A 47 -7.20 1.00 -2.63
N ALA A 48 -7.89 0.03 -3.23
CA ALA A 48 -8.02 -0.05 -4.68
C ALA A 48 -8.87 1.10 -5.22
N GLN A 49 -8.46 1.65 -6.37
CA GLN A 49 -9.09 2.79 -7.05
C GLN A 49 -9.12 4.10 -6.23
N TYR A 50 -8.30 4.22 -5.18
CA TYR A 50 -8.07 5.48 -4.46
C TYR A 50 -6.82 6.16 -5.00
N CYS A 51 -6.96 7.41 -5.44
CA CYS A 51 -5.82 8.23 -5.83
C CYS A 51 -5.27 8.98 -4.61
N TYR A 52 -4.02 8.67 -4.26
CA TYR A 52 -3.29 9.29 -3.14
C TYR A 52 -2.37 10.38 -3.66
N ASN A 53 -2.53 11.61 -3.16
CA ASN A 53 -1.70 12.77 -3.50
C ASN A 53 -0.50 12.97 -2.54
N ASP A 54 -0.18 11.95 -1.73
CA ASP A 54 0.87 11.99 -0.72
C ASP A 54 2.23 12.41 -1.32
N ASN A 55 2.93 13.28 -0.63
CA ASN A 55 4.28 13.67 -1.02
C ASN A 55 5.28 12.55 -0.71
N VAL A 56 5.63 11.77 -1.74
CA VAL A 56 6.62 10.69 -1.64
C VAL A 56 8.06 11.16 -1.86
N GLY A 57 8.33 12.47 -1.90
CA GLY A 57 9.66 13.04 -2.13
C GLY A 57 10.12 12.92 -3.59
N LYS A 58 11.39 12.59 -3.79
CA LYS A 58 12.04 12.46 -5.11
C LYS A 58 12.69 11.09 -5.25
N PRO A 59 11.90 10.03 -5.48
CA PRO A 59 12.44 8.69 -5.62
C PRO A 59 13.01 8.46 -7.02
N SER A 60 14.03 7.60 -7.07
CA SER A 60 14.63 7.04 -8.29
C SER A 60 14.45 5.51 -8.41
N SER A 61 14.06 4.82 -7.32
CA SER A 61 13.62 3.41 -7.37
C SER A 61 12.63 3.09 -6.24
N ILE A 62 11.79 2.06 -6.44
CA ILE A 62 10.64 1.79 -5.56
C ILE A 62 10.42 0.28 -5.40
N LYS A 63 10.01 -0.15 -4.22
CA LYS A 63 9.46 -1.48 -3.93
C LYS A 63 8.17 -1.36 -3.14
N TRP A 64 7.34 -2.39 -3.21
CA TRP A 64 6.18 -2.54 -2.35
C TRP A 64 6.11 -3.96 -1.80
N LYS A 65 5.41 -4.11 -0.68
CA LYS A 65 5.08 -5.41 -0.05
C LYS A 65 3.65 -5.39 0.47
N ASN A 66 3.05 -6.57 0.57
CA ASN A 66 1.75 -6.78 1.22
C ASN A 66 0.61 -5.88 0.69
N GLN A 67 0.70 -5.46 -0.57
CA GLN A 67 -0.40 -4.78 -1.26
C GLN A 67 -1.35 -5.80 -1.89
N LEU A 68 -2.57 -5.37 -2.22
CA LEU A 68 -3.54 -6.17 -2.96
C LEU A 68 -2.91 -6.78 -4.22
N LYS A 69 -2.98 -8.11 -4.39
CA LYS A 69 -2.32 -8.85 -5.49
C LYS A 69 -3.26 -9.21 -6.65
N THR A 70 -4.57 -9.27 -6.41
CA THR A 70 -5.58 -9.77 -7.36
C THR A 70 -6.37 -8.63 -8.00
N GLY A 71 -6.74 -8.80 -9.27
CA GLY A 71 -7.48 -7.77 -10.03
C GLY A 71 -7.79 -8.18 -11.48
N SER A 72 -8.31 -7.25 -12.27
CA SER A 72 -8.76 -7.47 -13.65
C SER A 72 -7.62 -7.50 -14.67
N PHE A 73 -6.39 -7.15 -14.29
CA PHE A 73 -5.25 -7.11 -15.21
C PHE A 73 -4.55 -8.48 -15.21
N ASN A 74 -5.02 -9.40 -16.06
CA ASN A 74 -4.53 -10.78 -16.11
C ASN A 74 -4.63 -11.48 -14.74
N GLY A 75 -5.75 -11.27 -14.02
CA GLY A 75 -5.97 -11.81 -12.68
C GLY A 75 -5.22 -11.09 -11.56
N LYS A 76 -4.49 -10.01 -11.86
CA LYS A 76 -3.63 -9.28 -10.92
C LYS A 76 -4.00 -7.81 -10.81
N ALA A 77 -3.63 -7.19 -9.70
CA ALA A 77 -3.66 -5.75 -9.52
C ALA A 77 -2.34 -5.12 -9.96
N LYS A 78 -2.38 -3.80 -10.22
CA LYS A 78 -1.19 -2.98 -10.48
C LYS A 78 -1.13 -1.82 -9.51
N ILE A 79 0.07 -1.33 -9.24
CA ILE A 79 0.30 -0.02 -8.64
C ILE A 79 0.74 0.93 -9.75
N ALA A 80 0.10 2.10 -9.81
CA ALA A 80 0.39 3.13 -10.79
C ALA A 80 0.90 4.39 -10.10
N PHE A 81 1.90 5.02 -10.71
CA PHE A 81 2.52 6.26 -10.28
C PHE A 81 2.38 7.30 -11.37
N TYR A 82 2.07 8.53 -10.95
CA TYR A 82 1.67 9.63 -11.81
C TYR A 82 2.55 10.85 -11.57
N THR A 83 2.82 11.62 -12.63
CA THR A 83 3.68 12.81 -12.54
C THR A 83 2.95 14.09 -12.12
N GLU A 84 1.63 14.03 -11.98
CA GLU A 84 0.77 15.13 -11.57
C GLU A 84 -0.18 14.66 -10.47
N HIS A 85 -0.76 15.61 -9.75
CA HIS A 85 -1.79 15.32 -8.76
C HIS A 85 -3.06 14.75 -9.40
N ASP A 86 -3.90 14.12 -8.57
CA ASP A 86 -5.18 13.52 -8.94
C ASP A 86 -5.07 12.40 -9.99
N CYS A 87 -3.92 11.73 -10.04
CA CYS A 87 -3.69 10.59 -10.93
C CYS A 87 -3.76 10.99 -12.41
N LYS A 88 -3.16 12.15 -12.72
CA LYS A 88 -3.06 12.74 -14.06
C LYS A 88 -1.63 12.71 -14.59
N GLY A 89 -1.42 13.24 -15.79
CA GLY A 89 -0.11 13.37 -16.41
C GLY A 89 0.47 12.03 -16.88
N THR A 90 1.80 11.91 -16.85
CA THR A 90 2.49 10.68 -17.28
C THR A 90 2.27 9.59 -16.24
N CYS A 91 1.76 8.43 -16.68
CA CYS A 91 1.47 7.29 -15.82
C CYS A 91 2.36 6.09 -16.17
N ARG A 92 2.90 5.44 -15.13
CA ARG A 92 3.60 4.15 -15.22
C ARG A 92 3.06 3.20 -14.16
N SER A 93 2.92 1.93 -14.52
CA SER A 93 2.27 0.94 -13.67
C SER A 93 3.02 -0.38 -13.67
N TRP A 94 3.09 -1.01 -12.50
CA TRP A 94 3.71 -2.32 -12.29
C TRP A 94 2.73 -3.25 -11.59
N PHE A 95 2.86 -4.55 -11.76
CA PHE A 95 2.05 -5.50 -11.00
C PHE A 95 2.38 -5.42 -9.52
N THR A 96 1.37 -5.48 -8.66
CA THR A 96 1.57 -5.46 -7.20
C THR A 96 2.22 -6.73 -6.64
N THR A 97 2.43 -7.75 -7.48
CA THR A 97 3.30 -8.88 -7.15
C THR A 97 4.69 -8.39 -6.76
N GLU A 98 5.29 -9.00 -5.74
CA GLU A 98 6.57 -8.56 -5.17
C GLU A 98 7.78 -8.99 -6.00
N LYS A 99 7.77 -8.61 -7.28
CA LYS A 99 8.79 -8.88 -8.30
C LYS A 99 8.74 -7.79 -9.38
N ASP A 100 9.78 -7.71 -10.20
CA ASP A 100 9.85 -6.78 -11.34
C ASP A 100 9.65 -5.31 -10.94
N PHE A 101 10.16 -4.95 -9.76
CA PHE A 101 10.10 -3.60 -9.21
C PHE A 101 10.86 -2.58 -10.10
N PRO A 102 10.44 -1.30 -10.14
CA PRO A 102 11.17 -0.26 -10.85
C PRO A 102 12.52 0.02 -10.18
N VAL A 103 13.57 -0.55 -10.75
CA VAL A 103 14.96 -0.35 -10.31
C VAL A 103 15.51 1.01 -10.73
N ASN A 104 14.95 1.66 -11.74
CA ASN A 104 15.42 2.96 -12.23
C ASN A 104 14.30 3.73 -12.95
N LEU A 105 13.70 4.69 -12.25
CA LEU A 105 12.57 5.48 -12.75
C LEU A 105 12.94 6.45 -13.89
N ALA A 106 14.23 6.70 -14.14
CA ALA A 106 14.66 7.51 -15.27
C ALA A 106 14.36 6.81 -16.61
N ILE A 107 14.45 5.47 -16.67
CA ILE A 107 14.09 4.68 -17.86
C ILE A 107 12.61 4.87 -18.18
N ASP A 108 11.77 4.94 -17.15
CA ASP A 108 10.33 5.13 -17.25
C ASP A 108 9.92 6.59 -17.47
N ARG A 109 10.88 7.51 -17.42
CA ARG A 109 10.74 8.98 -17.54
C ARG A 109 9.95 9.64 -16.41
N ILE A 110 9.89 9.01 -15.23
CA ILE A 110 9.18 9.52 -14.04
C ILE A 110 10.08 9.75 -12.81
N ASN A 111 11.41 9.71 -12.99
CA ASN A 111 12.39 10.00 -11.93
C ASN A 111 12.08 11.32 -11.24
N ASP A 112 12.06 11.33 -9.90
CA ASP A 112 11.84 12.51 -9.05
C ASP A 112 10.54 13.29 -9.31
N LYS A 113 9.60 12.68 -10.05
CA LYS A 113 8.42 13.37 -10.57
C LYS A 113 7.10 12.84 -10.03
N ILE A 114 7.12 11.83 -9.15
CA ILE A 114 5.89 11.23 -8.63
C ILE A 114 5.14 12.25 -7.76
N LYS A 115 3.86 12.45 -8.08
CA LYS A 115 2.95 13.38 -7.38
C LYS A 115 1.70 12.71 -6.87
N SER A 116 1.31 11.57 -7.44
CA SER A 116 0.24 10.75 -6.91
C SER A 116 0.42 9.28 -7.32
N PHE A 117 -0.30 8.39 -6.63
CA PHE A 117 -0.30 6.95 -6.92
C PHE A 117 -1.62 6.28 -6.56
N MET A 118 -1.86 5.12 -7.15
CA MET A 118 -3.11 4.37 -6.97
C MET A 118 -2.91 2.87 -7.22
N ILE A 119 -3.67 2.03 -6.54
CA ILE A 119 -3.83 0.62 -6.90
C ILE A 119 -4.93 0.49 -7.96
N TRP A 120 -4.56 -0.04 -9.13
CA TRP A 120 -5.47 -0.49 -10.17
C TRP A 120 -5.86 -1.94 -9.90
N GLN A 121 -7.04 -2.14 -9.31
CA GLN A 121 -7.64 -3.46 -9.17
C GLN A 121 -8.55 -3.76 -10.37
N THR A 122 -9.49 -2.87 -10.67
CA THR A 122 -10.57 -3.15 -11.63
C THR A 122 -10.46 -2.31 -12.90
N SER A 123 -9.95 -1.08 -12.79
CA SER A 123 -9.79 -0.16 -13.91
C SER A 123 -8.56 0.73 -13.73
N LYS A 124 -8.26 1.56 -14.74
CA LYS A 124 -7.18 2.56 -14.66
C LYS A 124 -7.66 3.92 -14.10
N GLU A 125 -8.95 4.05 -13.84
CA GLU A 125 -9.58 5.29 -13.40
C GLU A 125 -9.77 5.30 -11.87
N PRO A 126 -9.54 6.43 -11.19
CA PRO A 126 -9.84 6.55 -9.79
C PRO A 126 -11.35 6.56 -9.55
N SER A 127 -11.80 5.83 -8.53
CA SER A 127 -13.16 5.94 -8.00
C SER A 127 -13.24 7.05 -6.94
N VAL A 128 -12.13 7.33 -6.27
CA VAL A 128 -12.01 8.35 -5.22
C VAL A 128 -10.72 9.13 -5.43
N LEU A 129 -10.81 10.45 -5.34
CA LEU A 129 -9.66 11.35 -5.25
C LEU A 129 -9.46 11.71 -3.78
N VAL A 130 -8.30 11.35 -3.22
CA VAL A 130 -7.90 11.76 -1.88
C VAL A 130 -6.98 12.95 -2.02
N HIS A 131 -7.46 14.10 -1.55
CA HIS A 131 -6.62 15.26 -1.32
C HIS A 131 -6.18 15.17 0.14
N ASP A 132 -4.88 15.11 0.40
CA ASP A 132 -4.42 15.18 1.78
C ASP A 132 -4.84 16.51 2.42
N VAL A 133 -5.11 16.43 3.72
CA VAL A 133 -5.42 17.53 4.65
C VAL A 133 -4.12 18.18 5.12
#